data_AF-A0A1B9IHQ1-F1
#
_entry.id   AF-A0A1B9IHQ1-F1
#
_cell.length_a   1.000
_cell.length_b   1.000
_cell.length_c   1.000
_cell.angle_alpha   90.00
_cell.angle_beta   90.00
_cell.angle_gamma   90.00
#
_symmetry.space_group_name_H-M   'P 1'
#
loop_
_entity.id
_entity.type
_entity.pdbx_description
1 polymer ?
#
loop_
_entity_poly.entity_id
_entity_poly.type
_entity_poly.pdbx_seq_one_letter_code
_entity_poly.pdbx_strand_id
1 'polypeptide(L)'
;MGCYPYASGPQLYSNDPISMEACAAGCTNTYASLYAFKYYYSYFNPDIQATDIRYVCECGNNLGYTPSDWTYGESCGQANFYDPPITTHPPGSSGAPSGWIRRQLKERLAREAGQKALAVCPKDMTACQTSSEDDSSFECLDVQSELESCGGCIYGSFGHGGNSSWGIYCLSLPGVSREGVTCLLGECLAFGCENGYDLRDNQCTLLLTDGDDCTHMPK
;
A
#
# COMPACT_ATOMS: atom_id res chain seq x y z
N MET A 1 24.09 -2.71 -16.88
CA MET A 1 23.67 -1.37 -16.43
C MET A 1 24.91 -0.49 -16.40
N GLY A 2 24.95 0.58 -17.17
CA GLY A 2 26.13 1.46 -17.30
C GLY A 2 25.75 2.93 -17.27
N CYS A 3 26.73 3.81 -17.08
CA CYS A 3 26.54 5.26 -17.21
C CYS A 3 26.66 5.65 -18.68
N TYR A 4 25.62 6.23 -19.24
CA TYR A 4 25.63 6.82 -20.58
C TYR A 4 25.22 8.28 -20.44
N PRO A 5 25.77 9.18 -21.27
CA PRO A 5 25.25 10.52 -21.29
C PRO A 5 23.82 10.50 -21.79
N TYR A 6 23.11 11.50 -21.29
CA TYR A 6 21.78 11.94 -21.67
C TYR A 6 21.33 11.42 -23.03
N ALA A 7 20.29 10.58 -23.04
CA ALA A 7 19.59 10.23 -24.26
C ALA A 7 18.42 11.20 -24.41
N SER A 8 18.36 11.95 -25.50
CA SER A 8 17.21 12.82 -25.77
C SER A 8 15.96 11.97 -25.96
N GLY A 9 14.96 12.15 -25.10
CA GLY A 9 13.70 11.41 -25.21
C GLY A 9 12.62 11.88 -24.23
N PRO A 10 11.46 11.21 -24.23
CA PRO A 10 10.40 11.55 -23.30
C PRO A 10 10.82 11.31 -21.85
N GLN A 11 10.36 12.20 -20.97
CA GLN A 11 10.73 12.22 -19.55
C GLN A 11 9.52 11.90 -18.68
N LEU A 12 9.78 11.13 -17.63
CA LEU A 12 8.88 10.88 -16.51
C LEU A 12 9.45 11.62 -15.30
N TYR A 13 8.63 12.48 -14.69
CA TYR A 13 9.01 13.24 -13.51
C TYR A 13 8.38 12.64 -12.26
N SER A 14 9.13 12.68 -11.17
CA SER A 14 8.66 12.31 -9.85
C SER A 14 9.23 13.27 -8.82
N ASN A 15 8.40 13.71 -7.89
CA ASN A 15 8.87 14.40 -6.70
C ASN A 15 9.38 13.39 -5.65
N ASP A 16 9.08 12.10 -5.83
CA ASP A 16 9.56 11.00 -4.99
C ASP A 16 10.76 10.28 -5.62
N PRO A 17 11.67 9.70 -4.80
CA PRO A 17 12.78 8.90 -5.29
C PRO A 17 12.29 7.73 -6.14
N ILE A 18 12.60 7.74 -7.44
CA ILE A 18 12.24 6.64 -8.35
C ILE A 18 13.29 5.53 -8.28
N SER A 19 12.92 4.24 -8.19
CA SER A 19 13.91 3.16 -8.32
C SER A 19 14.36 2.98 -9.78
N MET A 20 15.48 2.30 -10.01
CA MET A 20 15.92 2.01 -11.38
C MET A 20 14.93 1.07 -12.09
N GLU A 21 14.34 0.15 -11.35
CA GLU A 21 13.34 -0.81 -11.83
C GLU A 21 12.04 -0.09 -12.22
N ALA A 22 11.58 0.85 -11.39
CA ALA A 22 10.40 1.66 -11.67
C ALA A 22 10.63 2.59 -12.88
N CYS A 23 11.83 3.15 -13.00
CA CYS A 23 12.22 3.95 -14.16
C CYS A 23 12.22 3.11 -15.45
N ALA A 24 12.87 1.95 -15.43
CA ALA A 24 12.92 1.04 -16.57
C ALA A 24 11.53 0.53 -16.99
N ALA A 25 10.71 0.13 -16.02
CA ALA A 25 9.33 -0.29 -16.25
C ALA A 25 8.49 0.86 -16.83
N GLY A 26 8.61 2.07 -16.29
CA GLY A 26 7.90 3.25 -16.79
C GLY A 26 8.23 3.56 -18.25
N CYS A 27 9.52 3.55 -18.60
CA CYS A 27 9.98 3.78 -19.97
C CYS A 27 9.53 2.69 -20.95
N THR A 28 9.53 1.44 -20.51
CA THR A 28 9.09 0.30 -21.31
C THR A 28 7.59 0.35 -21.54
N ASN A 29 6.80 0.55 -20.47
CA ASN A 29 5.34 0.48 -20.52
C ASN A 29 4.71 1.70 -21.18
N THR A 30 5.30 2.89 -21.01
CA THR A 30 4.71 4.14 -21.50
C THR A 30 5.18 4.48 -22.92
N TYR A 31 6.48 4.25 -23.20
CA TYR A 31 7.11 4.74 -24.41
C TYR A 31 7.75 3.63 -25.25
N ALA A 32 7.55 2.36 -24.88
CA ALA A 32 8.20 1.20 -25.52
C ALA A 32 9.72 1.39 -25.72
N SER A 33 10.36 2.11 -24.79
CA SER A 33 11.76 2.50 -24.91
C SER A 33 12.68 1.38 -24.46
N LEU A 34 13.77 1.16 -25.20
CA LEU A 34 14.77 0.14 -24.89
C LEU A 34 15.68 0.50 -23.71
N TYR A 35 15.86 1.80 -23.44
CA TYR A 35 16.76 2.32 -22.42
C TYR A 35 16.05 3.30 -21.49
N ALA A 36 16.51 3.32 -20.24
CA ALA A 36 16.02 4.20 -19.20
C ALA A 36 17.20 4.80 -18.42
N PHE A 37 17.17 6.11 -18.22
CA PHE A 37 18.20 6.87 -17.54
C PHE A 37 17.59 7.62 -16.36
N LYS A 38 18.07 7.35 -15.15
CA LYS A 38 17.60 8.01 -13.94
C LYS A 38 18.59 9.09 -13.53
N TYR A 39 18.09 10.29 -13.29
CA TYR A 39 18.84 11.38 -12.66
C TYR A 39 17.93 12.21 -11.75
N TYR A 40 18.46 13.17 -11.03
CA TYR A 40 17.68 14.13 -10.27
C TYR A 40 18.33 15.50 -10.31
N TYR A 41 17.56 16.54 -10.03
CA TYR A 41 18.08 17.90 -9.90
C TYR A 41 17.31 18.65 -8.82
N SER A 42 17.98 19.60 -8.16
CA SER A 42 17.32 20.51 -7.24
C SER A 42 16.63 21.62 -8.04
N TYR A 43 15.42 22.00 -7.62
CA TYR A 43 14.69 23.12 -8.20
C TYR A 43 14.01 23.92 -7.09
N PHE A 44 13.82 25.22 -7.32
CA PHE A 44 13.04 26.03 -6.40
C PHE A 44 11.55 25.77 -6.64
N ASN A 45 10.85 25.29 -5.62
CA ASN A 45 9.42 25.06 -5.66
C ASN A 45 8.70 26.30 -5.10
N PRO A 46 8.01 27.09 -5.95
CA PRO A 46 7.37 28.33 -5.52
C PRO A 46 6.16 28.09 -4.59
N ASP A 47 5.53 26.91 -4.66
CA ASP A 47 4.31 26.60 -3.89
C ASP A 47 4.61 26.39 -2.40
N ILE A 48 5.80 25.86 -2.10
CA ILE A 48 6.29 25.64 -0.73
C ILE A 48 7.41 26.62 -0.33
N GLN A 49 7.78 27.54 -1.24
CA GLN A 49 8.89 28.48 -1.09
C GLN A 49 10.19 27.85 -0.59
N ALA A 50 10.51 26.66 -1.11
CA ALA A 50 11.68 25.91 -0.71
C ALA A 50 12.35 25.23 -1.91
N THR A 51 13.63 24.92 -1.77
CA THR A 51 14.34 24.07 -2.73
C THR A 51 13.91 22.62 -2.52
N ASP A 52 13.45 22.01 -3.60
CA ASP A 52 12.94 20.64 -3.65
C ASP A 52 13.77 19.81 -4.63
N ILE A 53 13.70 18.48 -4.52
CA ILE A 53 14.43 17.56 -5.40
C ILE A 53 13.44 16.94 -6.38
N ARG A 54 13.71 17.10 -7.68
CA ARG A 54 12.96 16.41 -8.72
C ARG A 54 13.76 15.24 -9.26
N TYR A 55 13.17 14.05 -9.20
CA TYR A 55 13.69 12.85 -9.82
C TYR A 55 13.15 12.75 -11.25
N VAL A 56 14.03 12.43 -12.18
CA VAL A 56 13.70 12.28 -13.59
C VAL A 56 14.10 10.88 -14.05
N CYS A 57 13.20 10.26 -14.77
CA CYS A 57 13.47 9.08 -15.56
C CYS A 57 13.30 9.43 -17.04
N GLU A 58 14.36 9.27 -17.81
CA GLU A 58 14.40 9.60 -19.21
C GLU A 58 14.48 8.34 -20.05
N CYS A 59 13.62 8.28 -21.07
CA CYS A 59 13.41 7.09 -21.87
C CYS A 59 14.01 7.29 -23.25
N GLY A 60 14.72 6.28 -23.77
CA GLY A 60 15.37 6.40 -25.07
C GLY A 60 15.48 5.06 -25.79
N ASN A 61 15.57 5.13 -27.12
CA ASN A 61 15.84 3.97 -27.98
C ASN A 61 17.30 3.90 -28.47
N ASN A 62 18.10 4.89 -28.09
CA ASN A 62 19.54 4.93 -28.37
C ASN A 62 20.28 5.21 -27.07
N LEU A 63 21.41 4.53 -26.88
CA LEU A 63 22.39 4.91 -25.87
C LEU A 63 23.08 6.20 -26.35
N GLY A 64 23.08 7.25 -25.54
CA GLY A 64 23.84 8.47 -25.84
C GLY A 64 25.34 8.16 -26.02
N TYR A 65 26.07 9.04 -26.71
CA TYR A 65 27.50 8.88 -26.99
C TYR A 65 28.35 8.98 -25.71
N THR A 66 28.84 7.87 -25.15
CA THR A 66 29.77 7.90 -24.00
C THR A 66 31.08 8.60 -24.37
N PRO A 67 31.47 9.71 -23.71
CA PRO A 67 32.79 10.29 -23.88
C PRO A 67 33.85 9.26 -23.49
N SER A 68 34.99 9.26 -24.19
CA SER A 68 36.07 8.28 -24.03
C SER A 68 36.64 8.15 -22.62
N ASP A 69 36.35 9.12 -21.75
CA ASP A 69 37.00 9.29 -20.45
C ASP A 69 36.12 8.78 -19.29
N TRP A 70 34.98 8.14 -19.59
CA TRP A 70 34.05 7.59 -18.59
C TRP A 70 34.23 6.07 -18.47
N THR A 71 34.86 5.61 -17.39
CA THR A 71 35.07 4.18 -17.12
C THR A 71 33.86 3.53 -16.45
N TYR A 72 33.48 2.36 -16.95
CA TYR A 72 32.37 1.54 -16.44
C TYR A 72 32.67 1.05 -15.02
N GLY A 73 31.80 1.37 -14.05
CA GLY A 73 31.78 0.72 -12.73
C GLY A 73 32.02 1.61 -11.52
N GLU A 74 32.38 2.88 -11.70
CA GLU A 74 32.48 3.82 -10.58
C GLU A 74 31.57 5.01 -10.87
N SER A 75 30.57 5.19 -10.00
CA SER A 75 29.71 6.38 -9.86
C SER A 75 29.61 7.27 -11.09
N CYS A 76 28.45 7.25 -11.78
CA CYS A 76 28.12 8.32 -12.72
C CYS A 76 28.38 9.64 -12.01
N GLY A 77 29.30 10.45 -12.56
CA GLY A 77 29.92 11.56 -11.83
C GLY A 77 28.87 12.42 -11.13
N GLN A 78 29.17 12.77 -9.88
CA GLN A 78 28.44 13.69 -9.01
C GLN A 78 28.38 15.10 -9.62
N ALA A 79 27.75 15.24 -10.80
CA ALA A 79 27.50 16.53 -11.39
C ALA A 79 26.37 17.19 -10.59
N ASN A 80 26.79 17.97 -9.59
CA ASN A 80 26.02 18.86 -8.72
C ASN A 80 25.36 18.23 -7.48
N PHE A 81 26.09 17.38 -6.75
CA PHE A 81 25.80 17.18 -5.32
C PHE A 81 26.29 18.39 -4.53
N TYR A 82 25.38 19.28 -4.14
CA TYR A 82 25.52 19.95 -2.85
C TYR A 82 25.05 18.92 -1.82
N ASP A 83 25.95 18.05 -1.37
CA ASP A 83 25.70 17.18 -0.22
C ASP A 83 25.51 18.08 1.02
N PRO A 84 24.33 18.16 1.65
CA PRO A 84 24.31 18.51 3.06
C PRO A 84 25.09 17.41 3.79
N PRO A 85 26.05 17.74 4.67
CA PRO A 85 27.00 16.76 5.18
C PRO A 85 26.24 15.65 5.92
N ILE A 86 26.20 14.46 5.32
CA ILE A 86 25.91 13.22 6.03
C ILE A 86 27.15 12.98 6.90
N THR A 87 27.11 13.46 8.13
CA THR A 87 28.14 13.16 9.13
C THR A 87 28.19 11.65 9.33
N THR A 88 29.22 11.01 8.80
CA THR A 88 29.65 9.68 9.24
C THR A 88 30.03 9.80 10.71
N HIS A 89 29.23 9.22 11.62
CA HIS A 89 29.63 9.14 13.02
C HIS A 89 30.66 8.00 13.16
N PRO A 90 31.84 8.25 13.76
CA PRO A 90 32.76 7.18 14.15
C PRO A 90 32.08 6.23 15.16
N PRO A 91 32.52 4.96 15.27
CA PRO A 91 32.01 4.06 16.30
C PRO A 91 32.39 4.63 17.67
N GLY A 92 31.38 5.02 18.47
CA GLY A 92 31.56 5.55 19.82
C GLY A 92 30.82 6.85 20.14
N SER A 93 30.08 7.47 19.20
CA SER A 93 29.26 8.63 19.54
C SER A 93 27.93 8.22 20.19
N SER A 94 27.90 8.26 21.51
CA SER A 94 26.72 8.11 22.37
C SER A 94 25.77 9.29 22.22
N GLY A 95 25.15 9.46 21.05
CA GLY A 95 24.09 10.43 20.81
C GLY A 95 22.78 9.71 20.63
N ALA A 96 22.03 9.48 21.71
CA ALA A 96 20.67 8.97 21.60
C ALA A 96 19.88 9.88 20.63
N PRO A 97 19.27 9.34 19.56
CA PRO A 97 18.59 10.16 18.58
C PRO A 97 17.47 10.92 19.29
N SER A 98 17.42 12.23 19.04
CA SER A 98 16.38 13.12 19.56
C SER A 98 14.99 12.54 19.26
N GLY A 99 14.02 12.80 20.14
CA GLY A 99 12.67 12.26 20.02
C GLY A 99 12.00 12.54 18.66
N TRP A 100 12.38 13.66 18.02
CA TRP A 100 11.91 14.03 16.68
C TRP A 100 12.46 13.11 15.58
N ILE A 101 13.76 12.76 15.60
CA ILE A 101 14.36 11.82 14.64
C ILE A 101 13.75 10.44 14.80
N ARG A 102 13.56 9.98 16.05
CA ARG A 102 12.90 8.69 16.33
C ARG A 102 11.47 8.66 15.80
N ARG A 103 10.71 9.74 16.00
CA ARG A 103 9.35 9.86 15.47
C ARG A 103 9.34 9.87 13.95
N GLN A 104 10.23 10.64 13.31
CA GLN A 104 10.30 10.72 11.86
C GLN A 104 10.75 9.39 11.22
N LEU A 105 11.68 8.67 11.85
CA LEU A 105 12.09 7.33 11.43
C LEU A 105 10.94 6.33 11.59
N LYS A 106 10.19 6.38 12.70
CA LYS A 106 9.00 5.53 12.90
C LYS A 106 7.93 5.82 11.84
N GLU A 107 7.65 7.09 11.57
CA GLU A 107 6.68 7.51 10.55
C GLU A 107 7.15 7.09 9.14
N ARG A 108 8.45 7.17 8.84
CA ARG A 108 9.04 6.69 7.58
C ARG A 108 8.96 5.18 7.43
N LEU A 109 9.31 4.42 8.47
CA LEU A 109 9.22 2.96 8.48
C LEU A 109 7.77 2.49 8.37
N ALA A 110 6.83 3.17 9.03
CA ALA A 110 5.41 2.89 8.90
C ALA A 110 4.90 3.19 7.48
N ARG A 111 5.37 4.28 6.85
CA ARG A 111 5.07 4.58 5.44
C ARG A 111 5.70 3.58 4.48
N GLU A 112 6.93 3.16 4.69
CA GLU A 112 7.61 2.14 3.88
C GLU A 112 6.95 0.75 4.05
N ALA A 113 6.51 0.40 5.26
CA ALA A 113 5.69 -0.78 5.51
C ALA A 113 4.34 -0.69 4.77
N GLY A 114 3.67 0.46 4.86
CA GLY A 114 2.44 0.76 4.11
C GLY A 114 2.62 0.72 2.58
N GLN A 115 3.74 1.22 2.07
CA GLN A 115 4.07 1.21 0.64
C GLN A 115 4.45 -0.17 0.12
N LYS A 116 5.12 -0.99 0.94
CA LYS A 116 5.31 -2.40 0.60
C LYS A 116 3.96 -3.07 0.45
N ALA A 117 3.02 -2.86 1.36
CA ALA A 117 1.68 -3.45 1.27
C ALA A 117 0.83 -3.03 0.07
N LEU A 118 1.03 -1.84 -0.49
CA LEU A 118 0.42 -1.44 -1.77
C LEU A 118 0.88 -2.30 -2.97
N ALA A 119 1.96 -3.07 -2.82
CA ALA A 119 2.40 -4.08 -3.78
C ALA A 119 2.12 -5.54 -3.35
N VAL A 120 1.44 -5.79 -2.22
CA VAL A 120 1.46 -7.15 -1.63
C VAL A 120 0.36 -8.07 -2.11
N CYS A 121 -0.87 -7.59 -2.23
CA CYS A 121 -1.96 -8.51 -2.55
C CYS A 121 -2.06 -8.77 -4.06
N PRO A 122 -2.32 -10.02 -4.47
CA PRO A 122 -2.66 -10.34 -5.85
C PRO A 122 -3.80 -9.47 -6.36
N LYS A 123 -3.94 -9.38 -7.69
CA LYS A 123 -5.03 -8.65 -8.32
C LYS A 123 -6.38 -9.11 -7.74
N ASP A 124 -7.25 -8.15 -7.47
CA ASP A 124 -8.60 -8.33 -6.93
C ASP A 124 -8.68 -8.81 -5.46
N MET A 125 -7.56 -8.76 -4.70
CA MET A 125 -7.53 -9.01 -3.26
C MET A 125 -7.26 -7.74 -2.45
N THR A 126 -7.75 -7.71 -1.21
CA THR A 126 -7.60 -6.58 -0.28
C THR A 126 -6.64 -6.93 0.85
N ALA A 127 -5.70 -6.03 1.15
CA ALA A 127 -4.82 -6.15 2.31
C ALA A 127 -5.59 -5.77 3.58
N CYS A 128 -5.93 -6.76 4.40
CA CYS A 128 -6.67 -6.61 5.66
C CYS A 128 -5.75 -6.76 6.85
N GLN A 129 -5.89 -5.88 7.84
CA GLN A 129 -5.15 -6.01 9.10
C GLN A 129 -5.58 -7.30 9.80
N THR A 130 -4.63 -8.02 10.40
CA THR A 130 -4.93 -9.27 11.11
C THR A 130 -5.48 -9.03 12.52
N SER A 131 -5.35 -7.81 13.04
CA SER A 131 -5.86 -7.44 14.36
C SER A 131 -6.11 -5.93 14.45
N SER A 132 -6.94 -5.50 15.39
CA SER A 132 -7.17 -4.08 15.68
C SER A 132 -6.03 -3.41 16.47
N GLU A 133 -5.12 -4.18 17.05
CA GLU A 133 -4.06 -3.68 17.94
C GLU A 133 -2.70 -3.54 17.24
N ASP A 134 -2.45 -4.39 16.25
CA ASP A 134 -1.22 -4.41 15.44
C ASP A 134 -1.50 -3.94 14.01
N ASP A 135 -1.04 -2.73 13.71
CA ASP A 135 -1.14 -2.10 12.39
C ASP A 135 0.02 -2.51 11.45
N SER A 136 0.92 -3.39 11.90
CA SER A 136 2.10 -3.84 11.15
C SER A 136 1.93 -5.20 10.46
N SER A 137 0.88 -5.94 10.81
CA SER A 137 0.55 -7.25 10.25
C SER A 137 -0.71 -7.19 9.38
N PHE A 138 -0.69 -7.91 8.25
CA PHE A 138 -1.83 -8.01 7.35
C PHE A 138 -1.88 -9.34 6.61
N GLU A 139 -3.05 -9.65 6.08
CA GLU A 139 -3.31 -10.75 5.18
C GLU A 139 -4.06 -10.26 3.94
N CYS A 140 -3.97 -11.03 2.85
CA CYS A 140 -4.67 -10.73 1.61
C CYS A 140 -5.96 -11.55 1.55
N LEU A 141 -7.10 -10.88 1.53
CA LEU A 141 -8.42 -11.50 1.52
C LEU A 141 -9.21 -11.07 0.29
N ASP A 142 -10.00 -11.99 -0.26
CA ASP A 142 -11.06 -11.65 -1.20
C ASP A 142 -12.32 -11.27 -0.41
N VAL A 143 -12.45 -9.98 -0.11
CA VAL A 143 -13.59 -9.43 0.65
C VAL A 143 -14.94 -9.61 -0.05
N GLN A 144 -14.96 -10.09 -1.31
CA GLN A 144 -16.19 -10.39 -2.03
C GLN A 144 -16.76 -11.77 -1.69
N SER A 145 -15.94 -12.68 -1.14
CA SER A 145 -16.33 -14.05 -0.81
C SER A 145 -15.93 -14.51 0.59
N GLU A 146 -15.06 -13.75 1.29
CA GLU A 146 -14.60 -14.12 2.62
C GLU A 146 -15.66 -13.87 3.70
N LEU A 147 -15.94 -14.89 4.51
CA LEU A 147 -17.04 -14.88 5.49
C LEU A 147 -16.74 -13.99 6.70
N GLU A 148 -15.46 -13.87 7.06
CA GLU A 148 -14.95 -13.13 8.22
C GLU A 148 -14.63 -11.66 7.93
N SER A 149 -14.62 -11.29 6.65
CA SER A 149 -14.32 -9.94 6.16
C SER A 149 -15.14 -9.65 4.91
N CYS A 150 -16.46 -9.87 5.00
CA CYS A 150 -17.36 -9.68 3.87
C CYS A 150 -17.59 -8.18 3.64
N GLY A 151 -17.42 -7.72 2.40
CA GLY A 151 -17.61 -6.32 1.99
C GLY A 151 -16.49 -5.35 2.43
N GLY A 152 -15.50 -5.84 3.15
CA GLY A 152 -14.37 -5.04 3.65
C GLY A 152 -13.55 -5.78 4.70
N CYS A 153 -12.49 -5.16 5.20
CA CYS A 153 -11.66 -5.78 6.24
C CYS A 153 -12.26 -5.55 7.63
N ILE A 154 -12.40 -6.60 8.44
CA ILE A 154 -13.00 -6.51 9.79
C ILE A 154 -12.20 -5.61 10.75
N TYR A 155 -10.86 -5.61 10.63
CA TYR A 155 -9.96 -4.75 11.41
C TYR A 155 -9.46 -3.53 10.63
N GLY A 156 -10.05 -3.27 9.46
CA GLY A 156 -9.63 -2.22 8.56
C GLY A 156 -8.53 -2.64 7.58
N SER A 157 -8.38 -1.84 6.53
CA SER A 157 -7.39 -2.06 5.48
C SER A 157 -5.99 -1.68 5.95
N PHE A 158 -5.00 -2.48 5.58
CA PHE A 158 -3.60 -2.16 5.85
C PHE A 158 -3.12 -0.95 5.04
N GLY A 159 -2.38 -0.03 5.66
CA GLY A 159 -1.77 1.11 4.98
C GLY A 159 -2.75 2.22 4.51
N HIS A 160 -4.03 2.13 4.85
CA HIS A 160 -5.03 3.19 4.58
C HIS A 160 -5.63 3.69 5.88
N GLY A 161 -5.45 4.98 6.17
CA GLY A 161 -6.03 5.65 7.33
C GLY A 161 -7.53 5.86 7.15
N GLY A 162 -8.34 4.97 7.72
CA GLY A 162 -9.70 5.26 8.21
C GLY A 162 -10.86 5.36 7.21
N ASN A 163 -10.63 5.27 5.89
CA ASN A 163 -11.68 5.41 4.87
C ASN A 163 -12.01 4.11 4.08
N SER A 164 -11.62 2.94 4.58
CA SER A 164 -12.06 1.66 4.02
C SER A 164 -13.44 1.26 4.54
N SER A 165 -14.23 0.57 3.70
CA SER A 165 -15.45 -0.10 4.16
C SER A 165 -15.07 -1.13 5.22
N TRP A 166 -15.75 -1.09 6.37
CA TRP A 166 -15.58 -2.09 7.42
C TRP A 166 -16.21 -3.40 6.96
N GLY A 167 -15.45 -4.48 7.08
CA GLY A 167 -15.96 -5.82 6.87
C GLY A 167 -16.93 -6.26 7.94
N ILE A 168 -17.80 -7.18 7.60
CA ILE A 168 -18.66 -7.87 8.57
C ILE A 168 -18.33 -9.37 8.59
N TYR A 169 -18.41 -9.96 9.79
CA TYR A 169 -18.37 -11.40 9.97
C TYR A 169 -19.78 -11.97 9.82
N CYS A 170 -20.06 -12.66 8.71
CA CYS A 170 -21.43 -13.10 8.41
C CYS A 170 -22.00 -14.11 9.41
N LEU A 171 -21.16 -14.86 10.13
CA LEU A 171 -21.61 -15.78 11.20
C LEU A 171 -22.00 -15.07 12.49
N SER A 172 -21.71 -13.78 12.62
CA SER A 172 -22.18 -12.96 13.75
C SER A 172 -23.59 -12.41 13.53
N LEU A 173 -24.19 -12.65 12.35
CA LEU A 173 -25.55 -12.22 12.06
C LEU A 173 -26.58 -12.99 12.91
N PRO A 174 -27.59 -12.30 13.47
CA PRO A 174 -28.58 -12.93 14.34
C PRO A 174 -29.34 -14.07 13.67
N GLY A 175 -29.41 -15.22 14.33
CA GLY A 175 -30.24 -16.35 13.92
C GLY A 175 -29.79 -17.09 12.68
N VAL A 176 -28.61 -16.77 12.15
CA VAL A 176 -28.00 -17.47 11.03
C VAL A 176 -27.38 -18.78 11.51
N SER A 177 -27.64 -19.89 10.82
CA SER A 177 -27.00 -21.16 11.15
C SER A 177 -25.54 -21.19 10.66
N ARG A 178 -24.67 -21.96 11.34
CA ARG A 178 -23.23 -22.03 10.99
C ARG A 178 -22.92 -22.41 9.54
N GLU A 179 -23.83 -23.16 8.91
CA GLU A 179 -23.71 -23.61 7.52
C GLU A 179 -24.68 -22.87 6.59
N GLY A 180 -25.45 -21.91 7.11
CA GLY A 180 -26.58 -21.26 6.45
C GLY A 180 -26.33 -19.84 5.98
N VAL A 181 -25.07 -19.45 5.76
CA VAL A 181 -24.71 -18.11 5.29
C VAL A 181 -23.48 -18.15 4.40
N THR A 182 -23.43 -17.21 3.46
CA THR A 182 -22.29 -17.01 2.57
C THR A 182 -22.04 -15.52 2.38
N CYS A 183 -20.80 -15.17 1.99
CA CYS A 183 -20.49 -13.86 1.46
C CYS A 183 -20.52 -13.93 -0.07
N LEU A 184 -21.34 -13.11 -0.70
CA LEU A 184 -21.44 -13.03 -2.15
C LEU A 184 -21.41 -11.57 -2.58
N LEU A 185 -20.42 -11.22 -3.41
CA LEU A 185 -20.23 -9.85 -3.92
C LEU A 185 -20.14 -8.81 -2.78
N GLY A 186 -19.54 -9.21 -1.66
CA GLY A 186 -19.37 -8.36 -0.48
C GLY A 186 -20.62 -8.20 0.39
N GLU A 187 -21.67 -8.99 0.14
CA GLU A 187 -22.89 -9.01 0.93
C GLU A 187 -23.08 -10.36 1.63
N CYS A 188 -23.45 -10.34 2.91
CA CYS A 188 -23.81 -11.56 3.63
C CYS A 188 -25.23 -11.99 3.24
N LEU A 189 -25.36 -13.20 2.70
CA LEU A 189 -26.64 -13.78 2.30
C LEU A 189 -26.91 -15.03 3.16
N ALA A 190 -27.98 -14.99 3.94
CA ALA A 190 -28.46 -16.16 4.66
C ALA A 190 -29.28 -17.06 3.71
N PHE A 191 -29.10 -18.37 3.86
CA PHE A 191 -29.90 -19.42 3.21
C PHE A 191 -30.31 -20.52 4.20
N GLY A 192 -29.89 -20.41 5.47
CA GLY A 192 -30.30 -21.28 6.57
C GLY A 192 -30.30 -20.54 7.90
N CYS A 193 -31.38 -20.66 8.65
CA CYS A 193 -31.56 -20.02 9.95
C CYS A 193 -31.58 -21.06 11.08
N GLU A 194 -31.20 -20.65 12.28
CA GLU A 194 -31.35 -21.43 13.50
C GLU A 194 -32.82 -21.57 13.92
N ASN A 195 -33.09 -22.50 14.82
CA ASN A 195 -34.43 -22.69 15.37
C ASN A 195 -34.92 -21.40 16.04
N GLY A 196 -36.17 -21.01 15.76
CA GLY A 196 -36.75 -19.75 16.26
C GLY A 196 -36.57 -18.57 15.29
N TYR A 197 -35.95 -18.79 14.12
CA TYR A 197 -35.80 -17.80 13.06
C TYR A 197 -36.38 -18.31 11.74
N ASP A 198 -36.86 -17.37 10.92
CA ASP A 198 -37.41 -17.59 9.59
C ASP A 198 -36.60 -16.83 8.55
N LEU A 199 -36.36 -17.45 7.39
CA LEU A 199 -35.57 -16.86 6.32
C LEU A 199 -36.44 -15.94 5.46
N ARG A 200 -36.13 -14.65 5.44
CA ARG A 200 -36.83 -13.63 4.63
C ARG A 200 -35.83 -12.69 4.00
N ASP A 201 -35.92 -12.52 2.67
CA ASP A 201 -35.03 -11.64 1.91
C ASP A 201 -33.53 -11.87 2.20
N ASN A 202 -33.13 -13.14 2.28
CA ASN A 202 -31.77 -13.58 2.64
C ASN A 202 -31.30 -13.12 4.04
N GLN A 203 -32.22 -12.86 4.95
CA GLN A 203 -31.97 -12.53 6.35
C GLN A 203 -32.78 -13.43 7.27
N CYS A 204 -32.19 -13.78 8.42
CA CYS A 204 -32.90 -14.53 9.46
C CYS A 204 -33.63 -13.56 10.38
N THR A 205 -34.95 -13.71 10.46
CA THR A 205 -35.82 -12.87 11.29
C THR A 205 -36.45 -13.73 12.38
N LEU A 206 -36.56 -13.22 13.61
CA LEU A 206 -37.19 -13.97 14.70
C LEU A 206 -38.62 -14.34 14.31
N LEU A 207 -38.98 -15.61 14.54
CA LEU A 207 -40.36 -16.05 14.49
C LEU A 207 -41.11 -15.37 15.64
N LEU A 208 -41.84 -14.29 15.32
CA LEU A 208 -42.84 -13.75 16.22
C LEU A 208 -44.01 -14.74 16.25
N THR A 209 -44.00 -15.66 17.21
CA THR A 209 -45.19 -16.44 17.50
C THR A 209 -46.21 -15.50 18.14
N ASP A 210 -47.34 -15.29 17.46
CA ASP A 210 -48.50 -14.60 18.02
C ASP A 210 -48.96 -15.36 19.28
N GLY A 211 -48.47 -14.88 20.42
CA GLY A 211 -48.71 -15.45 21.76
C GLY A 211 -47.60 -16.40 22.21
N ASP A 212 -46.57 -15.87 22.88
CA ASP A 212 -46.29 -16.25 24.27
C ASP A 212 -45.07 -15.51 24.85
N ASP A 213 -45.33 -14.94 26.02
CA ASP A 213 -44.47 -14.91 27.21
C ASP A 213 -42.96 -14.60 27.06
N CYS A 214 -42.57 -13.42 27.55
CA CYS A 214 -41.19 -12.92 27.65
C CYS A 214 -40.29 -13.70 28.65
N THR A 215 -40.57 -14.96 28.97
CA THR A 215 -39.88 -15.69 30.05
C THR A 215 -38.69 -16.52 29.61
N HIS A 216 -38.43 -16.67 28.30
CA HIS A 216 -37.25 -17.38 27.81
C HIS A 216 -36.50 -16.62 26.71
N MET A 217 -35.74 -15.61 27.13
CA MET A 217 -34.52 -15.26 26.40
C MET A 217 -33.45 -16.32 26.73
N PRO A 218 -32.83 -16.99 25.73
CA PRO A 218 -31.64 -17.79 25.97
C PRO A 218 -30.51 -16.87 26.44
N LYS A 219 -29.78 -17.34 27.46
CA LYS A 219 -28.60 -16.67 28.03
C LYS A 219 -27.44 -16.65 27.07
#